data_AF-A0AAE1SZS0-F1
#
_entry.id   AF-A0AAE1SZS0-F1
#
_cell.length_a   1.000
_cell.length_b   1.000
_cell.length_c   1.000
_cell.angle_alpha   90.00
_cell.angle_beta   90.00
_cell.angle_gamma   90.00
#
_symmetry.space_group_name_H-M   'P 1'
#
loop_
_entity.id
_entity.type
_entity.pdbx_description
1 polymer ?
#
loop_
_entity_poly.entity_id
_entity_poly.type
_entity_poly.pdbx_seq_one_letter_code
_entity_poly.pdbx_strand_id
1 'polypeptide(L)'
;MVASQEDSIEELKEIKKKVEEGIEMCEKESKKSELRDFMLLLAQILVTESKYEDALKVYKELVKEEPKDFRPYLYQGIIHTLLRKKDEADKCFKEYRRLVPQGHPYARYFDDNLIATKLFSQKVESERYGSKN
;
A
#
# COMPACT_ATOMS: atom_id res chain seq x y z
N MET A 1 23.42 -10.55 -12.22
CA MET A 1 22.29 -9.68 -11.82
C MET A 1 20.91 -10.28 -12.10
N VAL A 2 20.76 -11.27 -13.01
CA VAL A 2 19.47 -11.99 -13.21
C VAL A 2 19.21 -13.01 -12.10
N ALA A 3 20.22 -13.80 -11.70
CA ALA A 3 20.10 -14.77 -10.60
C ALA A 3 19.61 -14.13 -9.28
N SER A 4 20.14 -12.95 -8.92
CA SER A 4 19.71 -12.21 -7.72
C SER A 4 18.25 -11.70 -7.77
N GLN A 5 17.70 -11.46 -8.97
CA GLN A 5 16.28 -11.08 -9.12
C GLN A 5 15.37 -12.30 -9.03
N GLU A 6 15.78 -13.44 -9.59
CA GLU A 6 15.04 -14.70 -9.49
C GLU A 6 14.96 -15.18 -8.03
N ASP A 7 16.07 -15.11 -7.29
CA ASP A 7 16.13 -15.43 -5.86
C ASP A 7 15.18 -14.52 -5.05
N SER A 8 15.16 -13.21 -5.35
CA SER A 8 14.27 -12.25 -4.67
C SER A 8 12.78 -12.50 -4.96
N ILE A 9 12.44 -12.95 -6.17
CA ILE A 9 11.07 -13.29 -6.55
C ILE A 9 10.61 -14.55 -5.81
N GLU A 10 11.48 -15.55 -5.69
CA GLU A 10 11.17 -16.79 -5.00
C GLU A 10 10.99 -16.56 -3.50
N GLU A 11 11.85 -15.76 -2.88
CA GLU A 11 11.70 -15.32 -1.49
C GLU A 11 10.36 -14.61 -1.25
N LEU A 12 9.93 -13.71 -2.16
CA LEU A 12 8.66 -13.01 -2.04
C LEU A 12 7.46 -13.98 -2.10
N LYS A 13 7.51 -15.01 -2.95
CA LYS A 13 6.47 -16.05 -3.01
C LYS A 13 6.37 -16.83 -1.71
N GLU A 14 7.51 -17.24 -1.15
CA GLU A 14 7.55 -17.97 0.12
C GLU A 14 7.06 -17.11 1.29
N ILE A 15 7.41 -15.82 1.31
CA ILE A 15 6.87 -14.86 2.27
C ILE A 15 5.36 -14.76 2.13
N LYS A 16 4.85 -14.60 0.90
CA LYS A 16 3.42 -14.51 0.64
C LYS A 16 2.66 -15.73 1.12
N LYS A 17 3.17 -16.93 0.83
CA LYS A 17 2.58 -18.19 1.29
C LYS A 17 2.47 -18.23 2.82
N LYS A 18 3.54 -17.86 3.54
CA LYS A 18 3.53 -17.81 5.02
C LYS A 18 2.54 -16.78 5.57
N VAL A 19 2.35 -15.66 4.86
CA VAL A 19 1.35 -14.65 5.21
C VAL A 19 -0.06 -15.22 5.04
N GLU A 20 -0.33 -15.92 3.95
CA GLU A 20 -1.62 -16.57 3.69
C GLU A 20 -1.93 -17.66 4.74
N GLU A 21 -0.95 -18.50 5.10
CA GLU A 21 -1.07 -19.48 6.19
C GLU A 21 -1.37 -18.79 7.55
N GLY A 22 -0.73 -17.65 7.81
CA GLY A 22 -0.97 -16.84 9.01
C GLY A 22 -2.39 -16.26 9.07
N ILE A 23 -2.93 -15.83 7.92
CA ILE A 23 -4.32 -15.37 7.78
C ILE A 23 -5.29 -16.50 8.15
N GLU A 24 -5.13 -17.68 7.53
CA GLU A 24 -6.00 -18.84 7.79
C GLU A 24 -6.00 -19.24 9.27
N MET A 25 -4.82 -19.22 9.92
CA MET A 25 -4.70 -19.50 11.34
C MET A 25 -5.43 -18.45 12.19
N CYS A 26 -5.27 -17.16 11.87
CA CYS A 26 -5.92 -16.08 12.60
C CYS A 26 -7.45 -16.12 12.44
N GLU A 27 -7.95 -16.46 11.26
CA GLU A 27 -9.39 -16.66 11.01
C GLU A 27 -9.95 -17.81 11.84
N LYS A 28 -9.26 -18.96 11.85
CA LYS A 28 -9.65 -20.13 12.65
C LYS A 28 -9.70 -19.83 14.16
N GLU A 29 -8.74 -19.06 14.65
CA GLU A 29 -8.61 -18.71 16.06
C GLU A 29 -9.39 -17.44 16.45
N SER A 30 -10.09 -16.80 15.50
CA SER A 30 -10.80 -15.53 15.69
C SER A 30 -9.90 -14.40 16.24
N LYS A 31 -8.61 -14.43 15.88
CA LYS A 31 -7.59 -13.43 16.25
C LYS A 31 -7.67 -12.20 15.35
N LYS A 32 -8.68 -11.36 15.60
CA LYS A 32 -9.01 -10.24 14.71
C LYS A 32 -7.89 -9.22 14.56
N SER A 33 -7.10 -8.96 15.61
CA SER A 33 -6.04 -7.93 15.54
C SER A 33 -4.91 -8.38 14.63
N GLU A 34 -4.44 -9.60 14.87
CA GLU A 34 -3.36 -10.25 14.13
C GLU A 34 -3.77 -10.49 12.68
N LEU A 35 -5.03 -10.88 12.45
CA LEU A 35 -5.59 -10.99 11.10
C LEU A 35 -5.43 -9.67 10.32
N ARG A 36 -5.72 -8.52 10.94
CA ARG A 36 -5.58 -7.22 10.28
C ARG A 36 -4.12 -6.90 9.94
N ASP A 37 -3.19 -7.24 10.81
CA ASP A 37 -1.76 -7.04 10.55
C ASP A 37 -1.26 -7.95 9.39
N PHE A 38 -1.71 -9.20 9.32
CA PHE A 38 -1.39 -10.07 8.18
C PHE A 38 -2.05 -9.59 6.88
N MET A 39 -3.29 -9.12 6.93
CA MET A 39 -3.97 -8.53 5.77
C MET A 39 -3.26 -7.26 5.26
N LEU A 40 -2.71 -6.44 6.15
CA LEU A 40 -1.87 -5.29 5.76
C LEU A 40 -0.62 -5.76 5.01
N LEU A 41 0.04 -6.80 5.49
CA LEU A 41 1.22 -7.36 4.85
C LEU A 41 0.88 -7.97 3.48
N LEU A 42 -0.22 -8.73 3.37
CA LEU A 42 -0.71 -9.25 2.11
C LEU A 42 -0.97 -8.12 1.10
N ALA A 43 -1.62 -7.04 1.52
CA ALA A 43 -1.90 -5.90 0.66
C ALA A 43 -0.61 -5.22 0.17
N GLN A 44 0.43 -5.13 1.00
CA GLN A 44 1.74 -4.61 0.59
C GLN A 44 2.44 -5.53 -0.42
N ILE A 45 2.38 -6.84 -0.23
CA ILE A 45 2.90 -7.82 -1.19
C ILE A 45 2.21 -7.67 -2.54
N LEU A 46 0.87 -7.50 -2.56
CA LEU A 46 0.11 -7.25 -3.79
C LEU A 46 0.56 -5.97 -4.50
N VAL A 47 0.90 -4.91 -3.75
CA VAL A 47 1.48 -3.68 -4.33
C VAL A 47 2.85 -3.97 -4.97
N THR A 48 3.71 -4.72 -4.31
CA THR A 48 5.02 -5.14 -4.86
C THR A 48 4.85 -5.99 -6.13
N GLU A 49 3.82 -6.84 -6.19
CA GLU A 49 3.42 -7.59 -7.39
C GLU A 49 2.72 -6.72 -8.46
N SER A 50 2.58 -5.41 -8.25
CA SER A 50 1.81 -4.47 -9.10
C SER A 50 0.32 -4.83 -9.26
N LYS A 51 -0.24 -5.65 -8.36
CA LYS A 51 -1.67 -6.01 -8.30
C LYS A 51 -2.46 -4.97 -7.52
N TYR A 52 -2.49 -3.76 -8.05
CA TYR A 52 -3.03 -2.58 -7.37
C TYR A 52 -4.52 -2.71 -7.04
N GLU A 53 -5.33 -3.27 -7.95
CA GLU A 53 -6.77 -3.44 -7.76
C GLU A 53 -7.08 -4.42 -6.63
N ASP A 54 -6.31 -5.51 -6.51
CA ASP A 54 -6.49 -6.49 -5.44
C ASP A 54 -6.01 -5.93 -4.10
N ALA A 55 -4.88 -5.22 -4.08
CA ALA A 55 -4.42 -4.50 -2.89
C ALA A 55 -5.49 -3.50 -2.40
N LEU A 56 -6.12 -2.74 -3.31
CA LEU A 56 -7.20 -1.81 -2.97
C LEU A 56 -8.43 -2.51 -2.38
N LYS A 57 -8.76 -3.73 -2.80
CA LYS A 57 -9.85 -4.51 -2.18
C LYS A 57 -9.50 -4.84 -0.73
N VAL A 58 -8.29 -5.36 -0.48
CA VAL A 58 -7.85 -5.71 0.88
C VAL A 58 -7.82 -4.47 1.79
N TYR A 59 -7.26 -3.35 1.32
CA TYR A 59 -7.27 -2.11 2.11
C TYR A 59 -8.67 -1.57 2.38
N LYS A 60 -9.65 -1.77 1.48
CA LYS A 60 -11.04 -1.38 1.73
C LYS A 60 -11.69 -2.22 2.83
N GLU A 61 -11.43 -3.52 2.87
CA GLU A 61 -11.91 -4.37 3.98
C GLU A 61 -11.27 -3.95 5.30
N LEU A 62 -9.96 -3.65 5.32
CA LEU A 62 -9.29 -3.13 6.50
C LEU A 62 -9.89 -1.82 7.02
N VAL A 63 -10.27 -0.90 6.10
CA VAL A 63 -10.96 0.34 6.47
C VAL A 63 -12.34 0.07 7.07
N LYS A 64 -13.09 -0.93 6.58
CA LYS A 64 -14.40 -1.27 7.14
C LYS A 64 -14.27 -1.82 8.56
N GLU A 65 -13.28 -2.67 8.80
CA GLU A 65 -13.04 -3.31 10.10
C GLU A 65 -12.48 -2.32 11.13
N GLU A 66 -11.50 -1.50 10.75
CA GLU A 66 -10.89 -0.52 11.64
C GLU A 66 -10.78 0.87 10.97
N PRO A 67 -11.88 1.65 10.92
CA PRO A 67 -11.92 2.94 10.21
C PRO A 67 -10.97 4.01 10.76
N LYS A 68 -10.43 3.81 11.97
CA LYS A 68 -9.49 4.72 12.63
C LYS A 68 -8.03 4.36 12.39
N ASP A 69 -7.75 3.20 11.82
CA ASP A 69 -6.39 2.86 11.40
C ASP A 69 -6.01 3.73 10.20
N PHE A 70 -4.97 4.55 10.34
CA PHE A 70 -4.52 5.45 9.28
C PHE A 70 -3.77 4.70 8.16
N ARG A 71 -3.22 3.51 8.44
CA ARG A 71 -2.32 2.79 7.52
C ARG A 71 -3.00 2.44 6.18
N PRO A 72 -4.23 1.87 6.15
CA PRO A 72 -4.91 1.59 4.89
C PRO A 72 -5.15 2.84 4.03
N TYR A 73 -5.47 3.99 4.63
CA TYR A 73 -5.69 5.23 3.89
C TYR A 73 -4.40 5.75 3.24
N LEU A 74 -3.25 5.63 3.93
CA LEU A 74 -1.95 5.98 3.36
C LEU A 74 -1.67 5.15 2.09
N TYR A 75 -1.79 3.83 2.18
CA TYR A 75 -1.48 2.94 1.06
C TYR A 75 -2.49 3.07 -0.09
N GLN A 76 -3.78 3.24 0.19
CA GLN A 76 -4.77 3.53 -0.85
C GLN A 76 -4.41 4.81 -1.61
N GLY A 77 -4.00 5.86 -0.90
CA GLY A 77 -3.56 7.11 -1.54
C GLY A 77 -2.34 6.91 -2.43
N ILE A 78 -1.34 6.15 -1.97
CA ILE A 78 -0.14 5.82 -2.76
C ILE A 78 -0.54 5.08 -4.04
N ILE A 79 -1.37 4.03 -3.92
CA ILE A 79 -1.84 3.25 -5.07
C ILE A 79 -2.63 4.13 -6.04
N HIS A 80 -3.54 4.97 -5.55
CA HIS A 80 -4.29 5.90 -6.39
C HIS A 80 -3.37 6.89 -7.10
N THR A 81 -2.27 7.33 -6.48
CA THR A 81 -1.26 8.17 -7.12
C THR A 81 -0.54 7.44 -8.25
N LEU A 82 -0.16 6.17 -8.05
CA LEU A 82 0.43 5.31 -9.09
C LEU A 82 -0.53 5.08 -10.26
N LEU A 83 -1.82 4.92 -9.96
CA LEU A 83 -2.91 4.80 -10.95
C LEU A 83 -3.35 6.13 -11.56
N ARG A 84 -2.73 7.26 -11.19
CA ARG A 84 -3.07 8.63 -11.66
C ARG A 84 -4.51 9.06 -11.34
N LYS A 85 -5.09 8.47 -10.30
CA LYS A 85 -6.41 8.78 -9.75
C LYS A 85 -6.27 9.85 -8.68
N LYS A 86 -6.00 11.08 -9.12
CA LYS A 86 -5.61 12.20 -8.24
C LYS A 86 -6.66 12.52 -7.18
N ASP A 87 -7.94 12.55 -7.55
CA ASP A 87 -9.02 12.92 -6.64
C ASP A 87 -9.22 11.87 -5.55
N GLU A 88 -9.12 10.59 -5.89
CA GLU A 88 -9.17 9.49 -4.93
C GLU A 88 -7.94 9.50 -4.03
N ALA A 89 -6.75 9.75 -4.59
CA ALA A 89 -5.52 9.87 -3.82
C ALA A 89 -5.63 10.99 -2.77
N ASP A 90 -6.07 12.18 -3.17
CA ASP A 90 -6.22 13.33 -2.27
C ASP A 90 -7.24 13.07 -1.16
N LYS A 91 -8.34 12.34 -1.44
CA LYS A 91 -9.30 11.90 -0.42
C LYS A 91 -8.67 10.96 0.60
N CYS A 92 -7.93 9.96 0.14
CA CYS A 92 -7.23 9.00 1.00
C CYS A 92 -6.18 9.70 1.88
N PHE A 93 -5.37 10.60 1.31
CA PHE A 93 -4.36 11.33 2.08
C PHE A 93 -4.97 12.29 3.09
N LYS A 94 -6.14 12.87 2.81
CA LYS A 94 -6.87 13.69 3.77
C LYS A 94 -7.28 12.88 5.00
N GLU A 95 -7.83 11.68 4.80
CA GLU A 95 -8.20 10.79 5.92
C GLU A 95 -6.98 10.30 6.69
N TYR A 96 -5.91 9.91 5.99
CA TYR A 96 -4.63 9.56 6.60
C TYR A 96 -4.14 10.66 7.56
N ARG A 97 -4.05 11.92 7.09
CA ARG A 97 -3.59 13.05 7.92
C ARG A 97 -4.51 13.36 9.10
N ARG A 98 -5.82 13.07 8.97
CA ARG A 98 -6.79 13.24 10.05
C ARG A 98 -6.60 12.21 11.18
N LEU A 99 -6.15 11.00 10.83
CA LEU A 99 -6.08 9.85 11.74
C LEU A 99 -4.68 9.64 12.33
N VAL A 100 -3.62 10.05 11.64
CA VAL A 100 -2.25 9.94 12.17
C VAL A 100 -2.11 10.75 13.46
N PRO A 101 -1.64 10.13 14.56
CA PRO A 101 -1.36 10.85 15.80
C PRO A 101 -0.32 11.96 15.61
N GLN A 102 -0.54 13.11 16.24
CA GLN A 102 0.45 14.18 16.26
C GLN A 102 1.76 13.67 16.88
N GLY A 103 2.89 13.95 16.23
CA GLY A 103 4.20 13.50 16.69
C GLY A 103 4.50 12.03 16.42
N HIS A 104 3.69 11.33 15.62
CA HIS A 104 4.00 9.96 15.20
C HIS A 104 5.41 9.91 14.57
N PRO A 105 6.31 9.04 15.05
CA PRO A 105 7.74 9.09 14.74
C PRO A 105 8.05 9.02 13.24
N TYR A 106 7.17 8.39 12.48
CA TYR A 106 7.31 8.20 11.03
C TYR A 106 6.39 9.08 10.18
N ALA A 107 5.60 9.98 10.78
CA ALA A 107 4.68 10.84 10.01
C ALA A 107 5.41 11.63 8.92
N ARG A 108 6.57 12.21 9.27
CA ARG A 108 7.43 12.94 8.34
C ARG A 108 7.93 12.06 7.19
N TYR A 109 8.34 10.82 7.49
CA TYR A 109 8.79 9.87 6.47
C TYR A 109 7.67 9.50 5.50
N PHE A 110 6.45 9.29 5.99
CA PHE A 110 5.29 9.00 5.14
C PHE A 110 4.93 10.19 4.25
N ASP A 111 5.00 11.42 4.78
CA ASP A 111 4.75 12.64 4.01
C ASP A 111 5.82 12.90 2.95
N ASP A 112 7.10 12.65 3.26
CA ASP A 112 8.20 12.79 2.31
C ASP A 112 8.08 11.77 1.16
N ASN A 113 7.71 10.53 1.45
CA ASN A 113 7.43 9.51 0.44
C ASN A 113 6.24 9.89 -0.45
N LEU A 114 5.18 10.44 0.14
CA LEU A 114 4.03 10.96 -0.59
C LEU A 114 4.43 12.07 -1.58
N ILE A 115 5.25 13.03 -1.14
CA ILE A 115 5.76 14.10 -2.00
C ILE A 115 6.59 13.52 -3.15
N ALA A 116 7.49 12.57 -2.86
CA ALA A 116 8.27 11.89 -3.88
C ALA A 116 7.39 11.16 -4.90
N THR A 117 6.42 10.35 -4.47
CA THR A 117 5.48 9.65 -5.36
C THR A 117 4.72 10.62 -6.27
N LYS A 118 4.26 11.75 -5.73
CA LYS A 118 3.56 12.78 -6.51
C LYS A 118 4.47 13.44 -7.54
N LEU A 119 5.70 13.80 -7.17
CA LEU A 119 6.70 14.39 -8.06
C LEU A 119 7.11 13.41 -9.18
N PHE A 120 7.29 12.13 -8.85
CA PHE A 120 7.56 11.09 -9.85
C PHE A 120 6.42 10.97 -10.85
N SER A 121 5.16 10.94 -10.38
CA SER A 121 3.99 10.86 -11.26
C SER A 121 3.91 12.06 -12.21
N GLN A 122 4.13 13.29 -11.71
CA GLN A 122 4.16 14.52 -12.51
C GLN A 122 5.33 14.56 -13.53
N LYS A 123 6.51 14.08 -13.14
CA LYS A 123 7.67 14.05 -14.06
C LYS A 123 7.41 13.10 -15.23
N VAL A 124 6.90 11.90 -14.98
CA VAL A 124 6.53 10.93 -16.03
C VAL A 124 5.44 11.49 -16.95
N GLU A 125 4.55 12.36 -16.45
CA GLU A 125 3.58 13.10 -17.27
C GLU A 125 4.24 14.09 -18.23
N SER A 126 5.17 14.91 -17.73
CA SER A 126 5.87 15.90 -18.55
C SER A 126 6.70 15.27 -19.67
N GLU A 127 7.33 14.12 -19.40
CA GLU A 127 8.15 13.39 -20.37
C GLU A 127 7.28 12.73 -21.46
N ARG A 128 6.14 12.13 -21.08
CA ARG A 128 5.19 11.54 -22.06
C ARG A 128 4.54 12.57 -22.97
N TYR A 129 4.31 13.80 -22.47
CA TYR A 129 3.76 14.89 -23.26
C TYR A 129 4.83 15.51 -24.18
N GLY A 130 6.08 15.60 -23.71
CA GLY A 130 7.22 16.09 -24.50
C GLY A 130 7.63 15.17 -25.65
N SER A 131 7.37 13.85 -25.57
CA SER A 131 7.62 12.92 -26.69
C SER A 131 6.54 12.87 -27.76
N LYS A 132 5.47 13.67 -27.65
CA LYS A 132 4.36 13.72 -28.62
C LYS A 132 4.34 14.96 -29.52
N ASN A 133 5.35 15.84 -29.42
CA ASN A 133 5.51 17.03 -30.26
C ASN A 133 6.74 16.94 -31.15
#